data_AF-D9W4X9-F1
#
_entry.id   AF-D9W4X9-F1
#
_cell.length_a   1.000
_cell.length_b   1.000
_cell.length_c   1.000
_cell.angle_alpha   90.00
_cell.angle_beta   90.00
_cell.angle_gamma   90.00
#
_symmetry.space_group_name_H-M   'P 1'
#
loop_
_entity.id
_entity.type
_entity.pdbx_description
1 polymer ?
#
loop_
_entity_poly.entity_id
_entity_poly.type
_entity_poly.pdbx_seq_one_letter_code
_entity_poly.pdbx_strand_id
1 'polypeptide(L)'
;MSLPGLPVDEFLAQLQSVLIAAAPYLVALSILGAAVWVWWTIRRAALVREALADRVRVEVIPTATFDPGEGEVGRWARQLGRVHYAADGVPDRGSAVRLRYTAVDGKMRCYVEGPAAAAAILSMPGFAEVEVRTPHGQADIRPVRFTGPGGAP
;
A
#
# COMPACT_ATOMS: atom_id res chain seq x y z
N MET A 1 -22.88 -57.34 30.36
CA MET A 1 -23.69 -56.76 29.28
C MET A 1 -22.70 -56.12 28.32
N SER A 2 -22.17 -56.92 27.39
CA SER A 2 -21.06 -56.55 26.51
C SER A 2 -21.63 -56.10 25.18
N LEU A 3 -21.24 -54.91 24.72
CA LEU A 3 -21.62 -54.39 23.41
C LEU A 3 -21.09 -55.33 22.31
N PRO A 4 -21.89 -55.66 21.29
CA PRO A 4 -21.49 -56.57 20.23
C PRO A 4 -20.30 -55.97 19.48
N GLY A 5 -19.18 -56.70 19.48
CA GLY A 5 -17.97 -56.32 18.76
C GLY A 5 -18.24 -56.31 17.27
N LEU A 6 -18.45 -55.13 16.71
CA LEU A 6 -18.25 -54.92 15.28
C LEU A 6 -16.77 -55.25 14.99
N PRO A 7 -16.48 -56.12 14.02
CA PRO A 7 -15.10 -56.51 13.72
C PRO A 7 -14.36 -55.28 13.22
N VAL A 8 -13.47 -54.75 14.06
CA VAL A 8 -12.63 -53.59 13.77
C VAL A 8 -11.92 -53.75 12.41
N ASP A 9 -11.60 -54.99 12.04
CA ASP A 9 -10.96 -55.37 10.79
C ASP A 9 -11.83 -55.08 9.54
N GLU A 10 -13.14 -55.30 9.62
CA GLU A 10 -14.07 -55.06 8.52
C GLU A 10 -14.30 -53.56 8.30
N PHE A 11 -14.35 -52.80 9.41
CA PHE A 11 -14.39 -51.34 9.37
C PHE A 11 -13.11 -50.73 8.76
N LEU A 12 -11.93 -51.26 9.12
CA LEU A 12 -10.66 -50.84 8.54
C LEU A 12 -10.57 -51.16 7.04
N ALA A 13 -11.02 -52.34 6.61
CA ALA A 13 -11.06 -52.72 5.19
C ALA A 13 -12.01 -51.83 4.37
N GLN A 14 -13.16 -51.48 4.95
CA GLN A 14 -14.13 -50.58 4.33
C GLN A 14 -13.58 -49.14 4.23
N LEU A 15 -12.91 -48.64 5.26
CA LEU A 15 -12.21 -47.35 5.20
C LEU A 15 -11.10 -47.34 4.15
N GLN A 16 -10.32 -48.41 4.06
CA GLN A 16 -9.23 -48.52 3.09
C GLN A 16 -9.74 -48.51 1.65
N SER A 17 -10.84 -49.21 1.36
CA SER A 17 -11.45 -49.21 0.02
C SER A 17 -12.02 -47.83 -0.36
N VAL A 18 -12.68 -47.14 0.57
CA VAL A 18 -13.17 -45.77 0.36
C VAL A 18 -12.01 -44.79 0.17
N LEU A 19 -10.94 -44.91 0.95
CA LEU A 19 -9.74 -44.06 0.80
C LEU A 19 -9.05 -44.26 -0.54
N ILE A 20 -8.92 -45.51 -1.02
CA ILE A 20 -8.34 -45.80 -2.33
C ILE A 20 -9.22 -45.23 -3.45
N ALA A 21 -10.54 -45.38 -3.34
CA ALA A 21 -11.48 -44.81 -4.32
C ALA A 21 -11.47 -43.27 -4.31
N ALA A 22 -11.29 -42.65 -3.13
CA ALA A 22 -11.24 -41.20 -2.96
C ALA A 22 -9.85 -40.59 -3.27
N ALA A 23 -8.78 -41.38 -3.21
CA ALA A 23 -7.40 -40.95 -3.42
C ALA A 23 -7.21 -40.08 -4.69
N PRO A 24 -7.69 -40.45 -5.89
CA PRO A 24 -7.51 -39.60 -7.07
C PRO A 24 -8.21 -38.25 -6.95
N TYR A 25 -9.37 -38.18 -6.27
CA TYR A 25 -10.09 -36.93 -6.04
C TYR A 25 -9.37 -36.03 -5.03
N LEU A 26 -8.81 -36.61 -3.96
CA LEU A 26 -8.01 -35.87 -3.00
C LEU A 26 -6.72 -35.31 -3.63
N VAL A 27 -6.08 -36.10 -4.50
CA VAL A 27 -4.92 -35.64 -5.28
C VAL A 27 -5.33 -34.53 -6.26
N ALA A 28 -6.43 -34.70 -7.00
CA ALA A 28 -6.90 -33.66 -7.90
C ALA A 28 -7.26 -32.36 -7.16
N LEU A 29 -7.92 -32.48 -6.00
CA LEU A 29 -8.28 -31.34 -5.16
C LEU A 29 -7.04 -30.64 -4.58
N SER A 30 -6.01 -31.40 -4.16
CA SER A 30 -4.78 -30.81 -3.64
C SER A 30 -3.98 -30.10 -4.73
N ILE A 31 -3.94 -30.64 -5.95
CA ILE A 31 -3.33 -30.00 -7.12
C ILE A 31 -4.07 -28.71 -7.47
N LEU A 32 -5.40 -28.75 -7.52
CA LEU A 32 -6.22 -27.56 -7.77
C LEU A 32 -6.02 -26.51 -6.68
N GLY A 33 -6.02 -26.92 -5.41
CA GLY A 33 -5.76 -26.03 -4.28
C GLY A 33 -4.38 -25.38 -4.36
N ALA A 34 -3.35 -26.16 -4.69
CA ALA A 34 -2.00 -25.65 -4.88
C ALA A 34 -1.92 -24.68 -6.07
N ALA A 35 -2.57 -24.99 -7.19
CA ALA A 35 -2.59 -24.13 -8.37
C ALA A 35 -3.28 -22.79 -8.09
N VAL A 36 -4.44 -22.80 -7.43
CA VAL A 36 -5.14 -21.58 -7.00
C VAL A 36 -4.29 -20.77 -6.03
N TRP A 37 -3.63 -21.43 -5.08
CA TRP A 37 -2.75 -20.76 -4.12
C TRP A 37 -1.54 -20.12 -4.80
N VAL A 38 -0.86 -20.82 -5.70
CA VAL A 38 0.25 -20.27 -6.49
C VAL A 38 -0.21 -19.09 -7.35
N TRP A 39 -1.34 -19.23 -8.05
CA TRP A 39 -1.90 -18.14 -8.85
C TRP A 39 -2.22 -16.90 -8.00
N TRP A 40 -2.85 -17.10 -6.85
CA TRP A 40 -3.18 -16.03 -5.91
C TRP A 40 -1.94 -15.32 -5.37
N THR A 41 -0.90 -16.06 -5.01
CA THR A 41 0.36 -15.48 -4.50
C THR A 41 1.09 -14.68 -5.58
N ILE A 42 1.12 -15.17 -6.83
CA ILE A 42 1.71 -14.44 -7.97
C ILE A 42 0.92 -13.16 -8.23
N ARG A 43 -0.42 -13.23 -8.28
CA ARG A 43 -1.29 -12.05 -8.44
C ARG A 43 -1.02 -11.01 -7.36
N ARG A 44 -0.96 -11.43 -6.09
CA ARG A 44 -0.67 -10.53 -4.97
C ARG A 44 0.71 -9.90 -5.08
N ALA A 45 1.73 -10.66 -5.51
CA ALA A 45 3.07 -10.14 -5.71
C ALA A 45 3.15 -9.13 -6.88
N ALA A 46 2.41 -9.37 -7.97
CA ALA A 46 2.33 -8.46 -9.09
C ALA A 46 1.69 -7.12 -8.67
N LEU A 47 0.57 -7.14 -7.97
CA LEU A 47 -0.09 -5.94 -7.45
C LEU A 47 0.82 -5.14 -6.51
N VAL A 48 1.62 -5.81 -5.66
CA VAL A 48 2.61 -5.12 -4.82
C VAL A 48 3.68 -4.46 -5.67
N ARG A 49 4.19 -5.12 -6.71
CA ARG A 49 5.21 -4.55 -7.60
C ARG A 49 4.69 -3.35 -8.36
N GLU A 50 3.49 -3.43 -8.90
CA GLU A 50 2.82 -2.31 -9.59
C GLU A 50 2.63 -1.13 -8.64
N ALA A 51 2.08 -1.37 -7.45
CA ALA A 51 1.88 -0.31 -6.45
C ALA A 51 3.20 0.28 -5.89
N LEU A 52 4.30 -0.48 -5.92
CA LEU A 52 5.62 0.03 -5.56
C LEU A 52 6.26 0.83 -6.70
N ALA A 53 6.03 0.43 -7.96
CA ALA A 53 6.54 1.11 -9.14
C ALA A 53 5.83 2.45 -9.37
N ASP A 54 4.51 2.49 -9.17
CA ASP A 54 3.67 3.69 -9.34
C ASP A 54 3.63 4.57 -8.08
N ARG A 55 4.72 4.60 -7.30
CA ARG A 55 4.78 5.46 -6.11
C ARG A 55 5.03 6.90 -6.51
N VAL A 56 4.15 7.77 -6.03
CA VAL A 56 4.32 9.22 -6.13
C VAL A 56 5.22 9.67 -4.98
N ARG A 57 6.18 10.52 -5.33
CA ARG A 57 7.10 11.17 -4.40
C ARG A 57 6.74 12.64 -4.30
N VAL A 58 6.65 13.16 -3.09
CA VAL A 58 6.38 14.58 -2.83
C VAL A 58 7.49 15.13 -1.94
N GLU A 59 8.09 16.25 -2.32
CA GLU A 59 9.12 16.92 -1.52
C GLU A 59 8.47 17.83 -0.48
N VAL A 60 8.98 17.78 0.74
CA VAL A 60 8.46 18.51 1.90
C VAL A 60 9.58 19.39 2.43
N ILE A 61 9.38 20.70 2.33
CA ILE A 61 10.41 21.71 2.62
C ILE A 61 9.95 22.53 3.83
N PRO A 62 10.62 22.39 4.98
CA PRO A 62 10.33 23.22 6.14
C PRO A 62 10.81 24.65 5.90
N THR A 63 10.07 25.62 6.41
CA THR A 63 10.55 27.01 6.51
C THR A 63 11.56 27.16 7.66
N ALA A 64 12.22 28.31 7.74
CA ALA A 64 13.20 28.60 8.78
C ALA A 64 12.60 28.66 10.21
N THR A 65 11.28 28.77 10.34
CA THR A 65 10.57 28.88 11.63
C THR A 65 9.94 27.57 12.08
N PHE A 66 10.09 26.50 11.29
CA PHE A 66 9.43 25.23 11.53
C PHE A 66 9.82 24.61 12.88
N ASP A 67 8.88 24.67 13.83
CA ASP A 67 8.98 24.03 15.15
C ASP A 67 7.60 23.44 15.54
N PRO A 68 7.27 22.23 15.05
CA PRO A 68 5.94 21.69 15.19
C PRO A 68 5.68 21.23 16.64
N GLY A 69 4.54 21.65 17.20
CA GLY A 69 4.08 21.11 18.47
C GLY A 69 3.66 19.63 18.36
N GLU A 70 3.72 18.89 19.48
CA GLU A 70 3.38 17.46 19.51
C GLU A 70 1.98 17.15 18.95
N GLY A 71 1.01 18.03 19.19
CA GLY A 71 -0.35 17.89 18.66
C GLY A 71 -0.42 17.99 17.13
N GLU A 72 0.43 18.81 16.52
CA GLU A 72 0.52 18.93 15.06
C GLU A 72 1.17 17.70 14.45
N VAL A 73 2.24 17.19 15.08
CA VAL A 73 2.87 15.92 14.70
C VAL A 73 1.84 14.79 14.73
N GLY A 74 1.03 14.70 15.79
CA GLY A 74 -0.03 13.69 15.91
C GLY A 74 -1.16 13.84 14.88
N ARG A 75 -1.48 15.06 14.44
CA ARG A 75 -2.45 15.30 13.37
C ARG A 75 -1.88 14.85 12.02
N TRP A 76 -0.62 15.20 11.75
CA TRP A 76 0.07 14.79 10.52
C TRP A 76 0.24 13.27 10.44
N ALA A 77 0.61 12.61 11.54
CA ALA A 77 0.68 11.15 11.61
C ALA A 77 -0.67 10.48 11.28
N ARG A 78 -1.78 11.03 11.81
CA ARG A 78 -3.13 10.56 11.47
C ARG A 78 -3.49 10.78 10.00
N GLN A 79 -3.08 11.90 9.41
CA GLN A 79 -3.25 12.15 7.97
C GLN A 79 -2.48 11.12 7.13
N LEU A 80 -1.22 10.84 7.46
CA LEU A 80 -0.43 9.81 6.78
C LEU A 80 -1.05 8.41 6.94
N GLY A 81 -1.63 8.10 8.11
CA GLY A 81 -2.37 6.86 8.32
C GLY A 81 -3.56 6.68 7.37
N ARG A 82 -4.15 7.77 6.86
CA ARG A 82 -5.26 7.70 5.89
C ARG A 82 -4.85 7.29 4.49
N VAL A 83 -3.57 7.35 4.16
CA VAL A 83 -3.03 6.94 2.86
C VAL A 83 -3.31 5.46 2.59
N HIS A 84 -3.25 4.62 3.63
CA HIS A 84 -3.58 3.19 3.51
C HIS A 84 -5.02 2.97 3.01
N TYR A 85 -5.99 3.72 3.54
CA TYR A 85 -7.40 3.61 3.13
C TYR A 85 -7.67 4.14 1.73
N ALA A 86 -6.88 5.12 1.26
CA ALA A 86 -6.98 5.61 -0.11
C ALA A 86 -6.38 4.65 -1.15
N ALA A 87 -5.58 3.68 -0.71
CA ALA A 87 -4.94 2.67 -1.55
C ALA A 87 -5.70 1.34 -1.52
N ASP A 88 -7.02 1.39 -1.57
CA ASP A 88 -7.90 0.22 -1.50
C ASP A 88 -7.52 -0.83 -2.56
N GLY A 89 -7.59 -2.11 -2.19
CA GLY A 89 -7.15 -3.24 -3.03
C GLY A 89 -5.63 -3.43 -3.15
N VAL A 90 -4.81 -2.55 -2.58
CA VAL A 90 -3.33 -2.72 -2.55
C VAL A 90 -2.92 -3.44 -1.25
N PRO A 91 -2.09 -4.50 -1.30
CA PRO A 91 -1.60 -5.15 -0.10
C PRO A 91 -0.79 -4.20 0.80
N ASP A 92 -0.79 -4.43 2.11
CA ASP A 92 -0.18 -3.55 3.13
C ASP A 92 1.19 -2.98 2.74
N ARG A 93 2.08 -3.84 2.21
CA ARG A 93 3.44 -3.45 1.81
C ARG A 93 3.48 -2.43 0.66
N GLY A 94 2.50 -2.48 -0.25
CA GLY A 94 2.35 -1.55 -1.36
C GLY A 94 1.69 -0.23 -0.94
N SER A 95 0.76 -0.28 0.00
CA SER A 95 0.00 0.88 0.50
C SER A 95 0.76 1.78 1.49
N ALA A 96 1.86 1.29 2.08
CA ALA A 96 2.57 1.99 3.14
C ALA A 96 3.21 3.33 2.69
N VAL A 97 3.11 4.36 3.52
CA VAL A 97 3.86 5.61 3.34
C VAL A 97 5.31 5.43 3.72
N ARG A 98 6.24 6.07 3.01
CA ARG A 98 7.67 6.13 3.35
C ARG A 98 8.15 7.56 3.45
N LEU A 99 8.95 7.83 4.47
CA LEU A 99 9.73 9.06 4.58
C LEU A 99 11.14 8.77 4.09
N ARG A 100 11.62 9.54 3.11
CA ARG A 100 12.96 9.40 2.55
C ARG A 100 13.71 10.70 2.71
N TYR A 101 14.76 10.65 3.51
CA TYR A 101 15.70 11.74 3.67
C TYR A 101 16.87 11.54 2.71
N THR A 102 17.31 12.61 2.07
CA THR A 102 18.50 12.60 1.23
C THR A 102 19.22 13.93 1.37
N ALA A 103 20.50 13.97 1.02
CA ALA A 103 21.28 15.19 0.96
C ALA A 103 21.62 15.47 -0.50
N VAL A 104 21.23 16.64 -1.00
CA VAL A 104 21.55 17.10 -2.35
C VAL A 104 22.14 18.49 -2.20
N ASP A 105 23.32 18.71 -2.80
CA ASP A 105 24.06 19.98 -2.72
C ASP A 105 24.33 20.45 -1.27
N GLY A 106 24.61 19.49 -0.37
CA GLY A 106 24.84 19.77 1.06
C GLY A 106 23.58 20.17 1.83
N LYS A 107 22.39 20.15 1.22
CA LYS A 107 21.11 20.44 1.87
C LYS A 107 20.30 19.16 2.05
N MET A 108 19.71 19.00 3.22
CA MET A 108 18.77 17.91 3.49
C MET A 108 17.45 18.15 2.75
N ARG A 109 16.97 17.14 2.04
CA ARG A 109 15.66 17.10 1.40
C ARG A 109 14.84 15.96 2.00
N CYS A 110 13.60 16.26 2.36
CA CYS A 110 12.65 15.28 2.87
C CYS A 110 11.64 14.97 1.77
N TYR A 111 11.42 13.68 1.52
CA TYR A 111 10.43 13.20 0.59
C TYR A 111 9.43 12.28 1.28
N VAL A 112 8.15 12.48 0.98
CA VAL A 112 7.06 11.57 1.36
C VAL A 112 6.69 10.77 0.12
N GLU A 113 6.76 9.45 0.22
CA GLU A 113 6.44 8.52 -0.86
C GLU A 113 5.24 7.67 -0.49
N GLY A 114 4.32 7.49 -1.43
CA GLY A 114 3.17 6.61 -1.25
C GLY A 114 2.52 6.23 -2.57
N PRO A 115 1.47 5.40 -2.52
CA PRO A 115 0.76 4.94 -3.71
C PRO A 115 0.13 6.11 -4.47
N ALA A 116 0.09 6.05 -5.81
CA ALA A 116 -0.51 7.09 -6.65
C ALA A 116 -1.97 7.41 -6.30
N ALA A 117 -2.76 6.40 -5.90
CA ALA A 117 -4.14 6.60 -5.46
C ALA A 117 -4.27 7.59 -4.27
N ALA A 118 -3.22 7.73 -3.47
CA ALA A 118 -3.18 8.66 -2.34
C ALA A 118 -2.42 9.96 -2.64
N ALA A 119 -2.05 10.24 -3.90
CA ALA A 119 -1.27 11.41 -4.27
C ALA A 119 -1.89 12.73 -3.76
N ALA A 120 -3.22 12.84 -3.80
CA ALA A 120 -3.93 14.01 -3.27
C ALA A 120 -3.67 14.21 -1.77
N ILE A 121 -3.73 13.14 -0.96
CA ILE A 121 -3.47 13.20 0.48
C ILE A 121 -2.01 13.53 0.77
N LEU A 122 -1.09 13.01 -0.05
CA LEU A 122 0.35 13.27 0.07
C LEU A 122 0.73 14.70 -0.32
N SER A 123 -0.02 15.32 -1.23
CA SER A 123 0.17 16.72 -1.65
C SER A 123 -0.41 17.75 -0.67
N MET A 124 -1.21 17.32 0.31
CA MET A 124 -1.79 18.23 1.30
C MET A 124 -0.72 18.68 2.31
N PRO A 125 -0.56 20.00 2.54
CA PRO A 125 0.33 20.50 3.58
C PRO A 125 -0.07 19.95 4.95
N GLY A 126 0.84 19.22 5.59
CA GLY A 126 0.64 18.68 6.94
C GLY A 126 0.82 19.72 8.05
N PHE A 127 1.60 20.76 7.75
CA PHE A 127 1.95 21.85 8.64
C PHE A 127 1.85 23.17 7.86
N ALA A 128 1.53 24.26 8.55
CA ALA A 128 1.42 25.59 7.92
C ALA A 128 2.76 26.11 7.40
N GLU A 129 3.84 25.76 8.09
CA GLU A 129 5.21 26.22 7.85
C GLU A 129 6.01 25.27 6.94
N VAL A 130 5.31 24.46 6.15
CA VAL A 130 5.92 23.45 5.28
C VAL A 130 5.37 23.59 3.87
N GLU A 131 6.28 23.85 2.93
CA GLU A 131 5.96 23.86 1.51
C GLU A 131 6.00 22.44 0.95
N VAL A 132 4.99 22.08 0.16
CA VAL A 132 4.87 20.76 -0.46
C VAL A 132 5.08 20.91 -1.95
N ARG A 133 6.15 20.31 -2.49
CA ARG A 133 6.45 20.32 -3.92
C ARG A 133 6.18 18.97 -4.54
N THR A 134 5.24 18.92 -5.47
CA THR A 134 4.96 17.72 -6.26
C THR A 134 5.81 17.75 -7.54
N PRO A 135 6.33 16.60 -8.01
CA PRO A 135 7.11 16.52 -9.24
C PRO A 135 6.30 16.93 -10.48
N HIS A 136 4.97 16.78 -10.45
CA HIS A 136 4.07 17.24 -11.51
C HIS A 136 3.64 18.71 -11.36
N GLY A 137 3.83 19.34 -10.18
CA GLY A 137 3.45 20.73 -9.92
C GLY A 137 4.49 21.76 -10.34
N GLN A 138 5.68 21.34 -10.74
CA GLN A 138 6.67 22.22 -11.38
C GLN A 138 6.39 22.43 -12.89
N ALA A 139 5.34 21.81 -13.44
CA ALA A 139 4.81 22.19 -14.73
C ALA A 139 3.95 23.45 -14.59
N ASP A 140 4.57 24.61 -14.79
CA ASP A 140 3.94 25.81 -15.34
C ASP A 140 2.76 26.40 -14.52
N ILE A 141 2.95 26.66 -13.22
CA ILE A 141 2.14 27.72 -12.57
C ILE A 141 2.65 29.05 -13.13
N ARG A 142 2.13 29.42 -14.30
CA ARG A 142 2.35 30.71 -14.93
C ARG A 142 1.60 31.75 -14.09
N PRO A 143 2.29 32.68 -13.39
CA PRO A 143 1.60 33.68 -12.59
C PRO A 143 0.72 34.52 -13.51
N VAL A 144 -0.59 34.47 -13.29
CA VAL A 144 -1.56 35.30 -14.01
C VAL A 144 -1.30 36.75 -13.58
N ARG A 145 -0.64 37.52 -14.45
CA ARG A 145 -0.49 38.97 -14.26
C ARG A 145 -1.83 39.61 -14.58
N PHE A 146 -2.50 40.14 -13.56
CA PHE A 146 -3.59 41.07 -13.77
C PHE A 146 -2.99 42.40 -14.25
N THR A 147 -3.12 42.71 -15.53
CA THR A 147 -2.94 44.07 -16.02
C THR A 147 -4.08 44.91 -15.47
N GLY A 148 -3.81 45.62 -14.36
CA GLY A 148 -4.69 46.69 -13.91
C GLY A 148 -4.79 47.80 -14.97
N PRO A 149 -5.91 48.51 -15.06
CA PRO A 149 -6.09 49.62 -16.00
C PRO A 149 -5.23 50.81 -15.55
N GLY A 150 -3.97 50.82 -15.97
CA GLY A 150 -3.02 51.88 -15.63
C GLY A 150 -1.63 51.75 -16.23
N GLY A 151 -1.44 50.88 -17.24
CA GLY A 151 -0.19 50.83 -18.00
C GLY A 151 -0.11 52.01 -18.97
N ALA A 152 0.69 53.02 -18.63
CA ALA A 152 1.20 54.02 -19.58
C ALA A 152 2.44 53.44 -20.31
N PRO A 153 2.66 53.83 -21.57
CA PRO A 153 3.60 53.19 -22.50
C PRO A 153 5.08 53.28 -22.11
#